data_AF-A0A7C1Y2E8-F1
#
_entry.id   AF-A0A7C1Y2E8-F1
#
_cell.length_a   1.000
_cell.length_b   1.000
_cell.length_c   1.000
_cell.angle_alpha   90.00
_cell.angle_beta   90.00
_cell.angle_gamma   90.00
#
_symmetry.space_group_name_H-M   'P 1'
#
loop_
_entity.id
_entity.type
_entity.pdbx_description
1 polymer ?
#
loop_
_entity_poly.entity_id
_entity_poly.type
_entity_poly.pdbx_seq_one_letter_code
_entity_poly.pdbx_strand_id
1 'polypeptide(L)' 'MKSPERHSDSKTGHTEVKTTTCYMCACRCGIRVHLRDGEVRHIEGNPDHPLNQGVI' A
#
# COMPACT_ATOMS: atom_id res chain seq x y z
N MET A 1 -19.41 -13.20 12.87
CA MET A 1 -18.38 -12.89 11.86
C MET A 1 -18.84 -11.64 11.12
N LYS A 2 -18.31 -10.45 11.43
CA LYS A 2 -18.75 -9.20 10.79
C LYS A 2 -18.13 -9.10 9.39
N SER A 3 -18.96 -8.85 8.38
CA SER A 3 -18.57 -8.65 6.98
C SER A 3 -17.62 -7.44 6.83
N PRO A 4 -16.71 -7.42 5.84
CA PRO A 4 -15.83 -6.28 5.63
C PRO A 4 -16.65 -5.17 5.00
N GLU A 5 -17.03 -4.17 5.79
CA GLU A 5 -17.67 -2.97 5.29
C GLU A 5 -16.67 -2.25 4.38
N ARG A 6 -16.97 -2.14 3.07
CA ARG A 6 -16.15 -1.39 2.10
C ARG A 6 -16.20 0.09 2.47
N HIS A 7 -15.28 0.51 3.33
CA HIS A 7 -15.12 1.90 3.70
C HIS A 7 -14.58 2.65 2.48
N SER A 8 -15.47 3.36 1.77
CA SER A 8 -15.05 4.35 0.78
C SER A 8 -14.33 5.45 1.56
N ASP A 9 -13.02 5.56 1.39
CA ASP A 9 -12.10 6.48 2.08
C ASP A 9 -12.31 7.97 1.70
N SER A 10 -13.51 8.34 1.30
CA SER A 10 -13.82 9.67 0.77
C SER A 10 -13.96 10.71 1.89
N LYS A 11 -12.98 11.64 1.96
CA LYS A 11 -13.16 13.13 2.11
C LYS A 11 -12.55 13.95 3.28
N THR A 12 -11.64 13.48 4.12
CA THR A 12 -11.18 14.37 5.24
C THR A 12 -9.74 14.26 5.73
N GLY A 13 -8.89 13.39 5.17
CA GLY A 13 -7.51 13.21 5.67
C GLY A 13 -6.44 13.54 4.63
N HIS A 14 -5.27 13.97 5.07
CA HIS A 14 -4.10 14.14 4.22
C HIS A 14 -3.65 12.77 3.72
N THR A 15 -3.73 12.57 2.40
CA THR A 15 -3.33 11.32 1.77
C THR A 15 -1.93 11.46 1.19
N GLU A 16 -1.07 10.50 1.49
CA GLU A 16 0.29 10.42 0.95
C GLU A 16 0.54 9.01 0.41
N VAL A 17 1.28 8.91 -0.68
CA VAL A 17 1.77 7.62 -1.18
C VAL A 17 3.30 7.62 -1.06
N LYS A 18 3.84 6.64 -0.35
CA LYS A 18 5.30 6.42 -0.25
C LYS A 18 5.69 5.13 -0.93
N THR A 19 6.75 5.18 -1.72
CA THR A 19 7.36 4.00 -2.32
C THR A 19 8.46 3.47 -1.42
N THR A 20 8.44 2.17 -1.14
CA THR A 20 9.48 1.49 -0.35
C THR A 20 9.63 0.05 -0.83
N THR A 21 10.56 -0.71 -0.23
CA THR A 21 10.74 -2.14 -0.48
C THR A 21 10.17 -2.96 0.66
N CYS A 22 9.51 -4.08 0.36
CA CYS A 22 9.03 -5.05 1.33
C CYS A 22 10.20 -5.78 2.01
N TYR A 23 10.17 -5.92 3.33
CA TYR A 23 11.18 -6.62 4.13
C TYR A 23 10.73 -8.01 4.61
N MET A 24 9.62 -8.54 4.08
CA MET A 24 9.10 -9.85 4.48
C MET A 24 9.99 -11.01 3.99
N CYS A 25 10.68 -10.84 2.87
CA CYS A 25 11.55 -11.85 2.28
C CYS A 25 12.78 -11.22 1.61
N ALA A 26 13.76 -12.05 1.24
CA ALA A 26 15.00 -11.61 0.61
C ALA A 26 14.80 -10.94 -0.77
N CYS A 27 13.65 -11.18 -1.41
CA CYS A 27 13.33 -10.64 -2.72
C CYS A 27 13.29 -9.11 -2.71
N ARG A 28 12.87 -8.47 -1.61
CA ARG A 28 12.74 -6.99 -1.53
C ARG A 28 11.84 -6.40 -2.64
N CYS A 29 10.63 -6.93 -2.77
CA CYS A 29 9.63 -6.44 -3.73
C CYS A 29 9.30 -4.96 -3.48
N GLY A 30 9.08 -4.17 -4.55
CA GLY A 30 8.70 -2.76 -4.40
C GLY A 30 7.21 -2.61 -4.10
N ILE A 31 6.87 -1.75 -3.15
CA ILE A 31 5.49 -1.51 -2.71
C ILE A 31 5.19 -0.01 -2.68
N ARG A 32 3.93 0.34 -2.91
CA ARG A 32 3.38 1.68 -2.66
C ARG A 32 2.51 1.61 -1.42
N VAL A 33 2.86 2.40 -0.42
CA VAL A 33 2.15 2.47 0.86
C VAL A 33 1.27 3.70 0.83
N HIS A 34 -0.04 3.49 0.89
CA HIS A 34 -1.02 4.57 0.97
C HIS A 34 -1.28 4.92 2.43
N LEU A 35 -0.88 6.12 2.78
CA LEU A 35 -0.99 6.69 4.11
C LEU A 35 -2.14 7.70 4.12
N ARG A 36 -2.86 7.72 5.23
CA ARG A 36 -3.83 8.76 5.54
C ARG A 36 -3.58 9.25 6.95
N ASP A 37 -3.27 10.53 7.09
CA ASP A 37 -2.94 11.16 8.37
C ASP A 37 -1.81 10.42 9.13
N GLY A 38 -0.86 9.84 8.37
CA GLY A 38 0.26 9.05 8.90
C GLY A 38 -0.04 7.57 9.14
N GLU A 39 -1.29 7.13 9.00
CA GLU A 39 -1.68 5.72 9.17
C GLU A 39 -1.75 4.98 7.84
N VAL A 40 -1.29 3.73 7.83
CA VAL A 40 -1.36 2.85 6.65
C VAL A 40 -2.80 2.41 6.42
N ARG A 41 -3.32 2.68 5.22
CA ARG A 41 -4.67 2.25 4.81
C ARG A 41 -4.61 1.04 3.90
N HIS A 42 -3.78 1.10 2.87
CA HIS A 42 -3.55 -0.04 2.00
C HIS A 42 -2.13 -0.03 1.42
N ILE A 43 -1.72 -1.21 0.98
CA ILE A 43 -0.43 -1.45 0.33
C ILE A 43 -0.73 -2.14 -0.99
N GLU A 44 -0.05 -1.71 -2.03
CA GLU A 44 -0.11 -2.33 -3.35
C GLU A 44 1.31 -2.48 -3.93
N GLY A 45 1.47 -3.33 -4.93
CA GLY A 45 2.75 -3.50 -5.59
C GLY A 45 3.13 -2.25 -6.37
N ASN A 46 4.42 -1.95 -6.44
CA ASN A 46 4.93 -0.90 -7.30
C ASN A 46 5.12 -1.43 -8.74
N PRO A 47 4.33 -1.00 -9.73
CA PRO A 47 4.48 -1.42 -11.13
C PRO A 47 5.87 -1.10 -11.71
N ASP A 48 6.51 -0.05 -11.21
CA ASP A 48 7.81 0.42 -11.68
C ASP A 48 8.99 -0.35 -11.05
N HIS A 49 8.74 -1.22 -10.07
CA HIS A 49 9.82 -1.92 -9.39
C HIS A 49 10.23 -3.18 -10.18
N PRO A 50 11.52 -3.31 -10.57
CA PRO A 50 11.99 -4.28 -11.57
C PRO A 50 11.70 -5.73 -11.22
N LEU A 51 11.57 -6.04 -9.93
CA LEU A 51 11.39 -7.40 -9.47
C LEU A 51 9.95 -7.91 -9.54
N ASN A 52 8.97 -7.10 -9.12
CA ASN A 52 7.60 -7.57 -8.94
C ASN A 52 6.62 -6.94 -9.91
N GLN A 53 6.99 -5.83 -10.57
CA GLN A 53 6.18 -5.17 -11.59
C GLN A 53 4.71 -4.97 -11.15
N GLY A 54 4.51 -4.66 -9.86
CA GLY A 54 3.19 -4.44 -9.28
C GLY A 54 2.48 -5.67 -8.70
N VAL A 55 3.04 -6.87 -8.82
CA VAL A 55 2.43 -8.12 -8.33
C VAL A 55 2.92 -8.45 -6.92
N ILE A 56 2.03 -8.35 -5.93
CA ILE A 56 2.23 -8.77 -4.52
C ILE A 56 0.91 -9.20 -3.89
#